data_AF-A0A125DMG2-F1
#
_entry.id   AF-A0A125DMG2-F1
#
_cell.length_a   1.000
_cell.length_b   1.000
_cell.length_c   1.000
_cell.angle_alpha   90.00
_cell.angle_beta   90.00
_cell.angle_gamma   90.00
#
_symmetry.space_group_name_H-M   'P 1'
#
loop_
_entity.id
_entity.type
_entity.pdbx_description
1 polymer ?
#
loop_
_entity_poly.entity_id
_entity_poly.type
_entity_poly.pdbx_seq_one_letter_code
_entity_poly.pdbx_strand_id
1 'polypeptide(L)'
;MAQVSLLHLIRASMGQPVRHNVMLFGAPTGQPGVTAIIARNRDLGWCLLADHPDNPGVSVTNGAEDYAEAVCRALECSRDDLAWYELDSDGQFDELHLHGAAAGFAPVLEEGCKPRSLEAFSARVSRLPAALPEEAAHAIDACLARFGT
;
A
#
# COMPACT_ATOMS: atom_id res chain seq x y z
N MET A 1 3.49 -8.58 -18.77
CA MET A 1 4.12 -7.55 -17.90
C MET A 1 3.12 -7.19 -16.84
N ALA A 2 3.56 -7.03 -15.59
CA ALA A 2 2.69 -6.53 -14.55
C ALA A 2 2.45 -5.03 -14.76
N GLN A 3 1.22 -4.58 -14.56
CA GLN A 3 0.83 -3.18 -14.57
C GLN A 3 1.03 -2.61 -13.16
N VAL A 4 1.67 -1.44 -13.07
CA VAL A 4 1.83 -0.70 -11.83
C VAL A 4 0.84 0.46 -11.79
N SER A 5 0.17 0.66 -10.66
CA SER A 5 -0.75 1.77 -10.40
C SER A 5 -0.42 2.41 -9.05
N LEU A 6 -0.59 3.73 -8.98
CA LEU A 6 -0.38 4.51 -7.76
C LEU A 6 -1.66 5.27 -7.43
N LEU A 7 -2.13 5.17 -6.19
CA LEU A 7 -3.26 5.95 -5.70
C LEU A 7 -2.84 6.71 -4.45
N HIS A 8 -3.08 8.02 -4.42
CA HIS A 8 -2.91 8.84 -3.23
C HIS A 8 -4.26 9.00 -2.54
N LEU A 9 -4.35 8.49 -1.32
CA LEU A 9 -5.55 8.39 -0.52
C LEU A 9 -5.44 9.33 0.68
N ILE A 10 -6.57 9.90 1.08
CA ILE A 10 -6.69 10.66 2.33
C ILE A 10 -8.03 10.38 2.97
N ARG A 11 -8.01 10.14 4.27
CA ARG A 11 -9.20 10.10 5.11
C ARG A 11 -9.02 11.05 6.27
N ALA A 12 -9.77 12.15 6.28
CA ALA A 12 -9.60 13.21 7.27
C ALA A 12 -9.87 12.75 8.72
N SER A 13 -10.83 11.85 8.93
CA SER A 13 -11.15 11.27 10.24
C SER A 13 -11.98 9.99 10.11
N MET A 14 -12.10 9.24 11.21
CA MET A 14 -12.99 8.07 11.27
C MET A 14 -14.43 8.47 10.90
N GLY A 15 -15.07 7.64 10.07
CA GLY A 15 -16.43 7.89 9.58
C GLY A 15 -16.54 8.87 8.39
N GLN A 16 -15.46 9.56 8.02
CA GLN A 16 -15.42 10.31 6.75
C GLN A 16 -15.03 9.40 5.59
N PRO A 17 -15.54 9.65 4.37
CA PRO A 17 -15.20 8.84 3.21
C PRO A 17 -13.72 9.03 2.82
N VAL A 18 -13.10 7.94 2.37
CA VAL A 18 -11.77 8.00 1.74
C VAL A 18 -11.89 8.77 0.44
N ARG A 19 -11.02 9.76 0.26
CA ARG A 19 -10.87 10.51 -0.99
C ARG A 19 -9.59 10.03 -1.66
N HIS A 20 -9.62 9.87 -2.98
CA HIS A 20 -8.42 9.68 -3.77
C HIS A 20 -8.15 10.95 -4.59
N ASN A 21 -6.89 11.38 -4.63
CA ASN A 21 -6.49 12.49 -5.49
C ASN A 21 -6.30 11.95 -6.91
N VAL A 22 -7.16 12.35 -7.85
CA VAL A 22 -6.95 12.06 -9.27
C VAL A 22 -5.84 13.00 -9.77
N MET A 23 -4.73 12.44 -10.26
CA MET A 23 -3.73 13.25 -10.96
C MET A 23 -4.27 13.71 -12.31
N LEU A 24 -4.81 14.92 -12.36
CA LEU A 24 -5.04 15.64 -13.62
C LEU A 24 -3.83 16.56 -13.84
N PHE A 25 -2.77 16.04 -14.47
CA PHE A 25 -1.58 16.78 -14.92
C PHE A 25 -1.06 17.82 -13.90
N GLY A 26 -0.53 17.36 -12.76
CA GLY A 26 0.07 18.23 -11.76
C GLY A 26 0.48 17.45 -10.51
N ALA A 27 1.31 18.08 -9.67
CA ALA A 27 1.63 17.54 -8.34
C ALA A 27 0.33 17.43 -7.52
N PRO A 28 0.17 16.38 -6.68
CA PRO A 28 -1.02 16.22 -5.85
C PRO A 28 -1.32 17.49 -5.06
N THR A 29 -2.52 18.05 -5.22
CA THR A 29 -2.97 19.20 -4.44
C THR A 29 -3.36 18.71 -3.06
N GLY A 30 -2.41 18.73 -2.12
CA GLY A 30 -2.55 18.27 -0.74
C GLY A 30 -1.47 17.25 -0.35
N GLN A 31 -1.07 17.23 0.92
CA GLN A 31 -0.18 16.18 1.42
C GLN A 31 -0.91 14.82 1.33
N PRO A 32 -0.37 13.82 0.62
CA PRO A 32 -0.98 12.49 0.59
C PRO A 32 -0.92 11.90 2.00
N GLY A 33 -2.05 11.39 2.49
CA GLY A 33 -2.10 10.70 3.79
C GLY A 33 -1.56 9.27 3.66
N VAL A 34 -2.07 8.53 2.68
CA VAL A 34 -1.65 7.15 2.37
C VAL A 34 -1.37 7.03 0.88
N THR A 35 -0.29 6.36 0.48
CA THR A 35 -0.06 5.96 -0.92
C THR A 35 -0.30 4.46 -1.07
N ALA A 36 -1.23 4.08 -1.94
CA ALA A 36 -1.34 2.70 -2.38
C ALA A 36 -0.46 2.48 -3.61
N ILE A 37 0.46 1.52 -3.52
CA ILE A 37 1.32 1.04 -4.60
C ILE A 37 0.82 -0.34 -5.01
N ILE A 38 0.35 -0.47 -6.25
CA ILE A 38 -0.30 -1.69 -6.70
C ILE A 38 0.45 -2.24 -7.91
N ALA A 39 0.80 -3.54 -7.88
CA ALA A 39 1.31 -4.26 -9.04
C ALA A 39 0.39 -5.46 -9.35
N ARG A 40 -0.10 -5.56 -10.59
CA ARG A 40 -1.06 -6.60 -11.02
C ARG A 40 -0.67 -7.26 -12.32
N ASN A 41 -1.04 -8.52 -12.49
CA ASN A 41 -0.98 -9.25 -13.75
C ASN A 41 -2.34 -9.89 -14.03
N ARG A 42 -3.03 -9.41 -15.08
CA ARG A 42 -4.44 -9.73 -15.40
C ARG A 42 -5.36 -9.46 -14.21
N ASP A 43 -5.53 -10.45 -13.34
CA ASP A 43 -6.49 -10.42 -12.24
C ASP A 43 -5.79 -10.39 -10.88
N LEU A 44 -4.63 -11.04 -10.72
CA LEU A 44 -3.94 -11.18 -9.44
C LEU A 44 -2.81 -10.17 -9.27
N GLY A 45 -2.58 -9.73 -8.04
CA GLY A 45 -1.49 -8.84 -7.72
C GLY A 45 -1.23 -8.66 -6.25
N TRP A 46 -0.58 -7.56 -5.92
CA TRP A 46 -0.40 -7.11 -4.55
C TRP A 46 -0.58 -5.60 -4.46
N CYS A 47 -0.93 -5.14 -3.26
CA CYS A 47 -1.05 -3.74 -2.91
C CYS A 47 -0.28 -3.47 -1.61
N LEU A 48 0.57 -2.46 -1.64
CA LEU A 48 1.21 -1.89 -0.46
C LEU A 48 0.53 -0.56 -0.11
N LEU A 49 -0.05 -0.46 1.08
CA LEU A 49 -0.55 0.79 1.64
C LEU A 49 0.56 1.42 2.49
N ALA A 50 1.16 2.49 1.97
CA ALA A 50 2.21 3.24 2.67
C ALA A 50 1.61 4.43 3.43
N ASP A 51 1.74 4.40 4.75
CA ASP A 51 1.30 5.47 5.65
C ASP A 51 2.36 6.56 5.72
N HIS A 52 2.03 7.78 5.28
CA HIS A 52 3.00 8.86 5.33
C HIS A 52 3.19 9.34 6.78
N PRO A 53 4.42 9.67 7.22
CA PRO A 53 4.68 10.16 8.57
C PRO A 53 3.94 11.47 8.87
N ASP A 54 3.69 12.27 7.83
CA ASP A 54 2.92 13.51 7.90
C ASP A 54 1.42 13.31 7.64
N ASN A 55 0.89 12.08 7.70
CA ASN A 55 -0.53 11.81 7.41
C ASN A 55 -1.43 12.62 8.37
N PRO A 56 -2.17 13.63 7.87
CA PRO A 56 -2.99 14.48 8.73
C PRO A 56 -4.32 13.82 9.13
N GLY A 57 -4.55 12.59 8.68
CA GLY A 57 -5.80 11.86 8.76
C GLY A 57 -5.70 10.55 9.52
N VAL A 58 -6.44 9.55 9.05
CA VAL A 58 -6.45 8.21 9.65
C VAL A 58 -5.27 7.40 9.12
N SER A 59 -4.49 6.80 10.04
CA SER A 59 -3.40 5.89 9.70
C SER A 59 -3.88 4.64 8.95
N VAL A 60 -2.97 3.94 8.28
CA VAL A 60 -3.32 2.67 7.61
C VAL A 60 -3.83 1.66 8.63
N THR A 61 -3.17 1.52 9.79
CA THR A 61 -3.61 0.61 10.86
C THR A 61 -5.07 0.79 11.27
N ASN A 62 -5.56 2.04 11.33
CA ASN A 62 -6.92 2.35 11.75
C ASN A 62 -7.94 2.44 10.60
N GLY A 63 -7.46 2.61 9.36
CA GLY A 63 -8.28 2.85 8.17
C GLY A 63 -8.14 1.77 7.10
N ALA A 64 -7.44 0.67 7.36
CA ALA A 64 -7.03 -0.31 6.36
C ALA A 64 -8.18 -0.83 5.50
N GLU A 65 -9.32 -1.15 6.12
CA GLU A 65 -10.50 -1.65 5.42
C GLU A 65 -11.07 -0.63 4.43
N ASP A 66 -11.19 0.62 4.89
CA ASP A 66 -11.70 1.74 4.09
C ASP A 66 -10.74 2.07 2.94
N TYR A 67 -9.44 2.04 3.20
CA TYR A 67 -8.42 2.25 2.16
C TYR A 67 -8.41 1.12 1.14
N ALA A 68 -8.49 -0.14 1.57
CA ALA A 68 -8.58 -1.29 0.68
C ALA A 68 -9.86 -1.24 -0.17
N GLU A 69 -11.01 -0.87 0.41
CA GLU A 69 -12.24 -0.65 -0.34
C GLU A 69 -12.10 0.45 -1.40
N ALA A 70 -11.42 1.55 -1.07
CA ALA A 70 -11.17 2.62 -2.01
C ALA A 70 -10.28 2.16 -3.18
N VAL A 71 -9.24 1.36 -2.90
CA VAL A 71 -8.38 0.75 -3.93
C VAL A 71 -9.18 -0.21 -4.82
N CYS A 72 -9.92 -1.15 -4.22
CA CYS A 72 -10.75 -2.11 -4.95
C CYS A 72 -11.79 -1.42 -5.83
N ARG A 73 -12.44 -0.36 -5.33
CA ARG A 73 -13.39 0.44 -6.11
C ARG A 73 -12.71 1.15 -7.30
N ALA A 74 -11.52 1.70 -7.09
CA ALA A 74 -10.80 2.41 -8.14
C ALA A 74 -10.26 1.47 -9.23
N LEU A 75 -9.93 0.22 -8.86
CA LEU A 75 -9.40 -0.80 -9.76
C LEU A 75 -10.46 -1.78 -10.29
N GLU A 76 -11.72 -1.60 -9.88
CA GLU A 76 -12.84 -2.50 -10.19
C GLU A 76 -12.50 -3.98 -9.90
N CYS A 77 -11.93 -4.28 -8.72
CA CYS A 77 -11.48 -5.63 -8.34
C CYS A 77 -12.00 -6.06 -6.96
N SER A 78 -11.87 -7.36 -6.65
CA SER A 78 -12.10 -7.90 -5.31
C SER A 78 -10.92 -7.62 -4.39
N ARG A 79 -11.14 -7.68 -3.07
CA ARG A 79 -10.05 -7.71 -2.09
C ARG A 79 -9.19 -8.97 -2.23
N ASP A 80 -9.80 -10.08 -2.63
CA ASP A 80 -9.13 -11.38 -2.77
C ASP A 80 -8.19 -11.44 -3.99
N ASP A 81 -8.31 -10.48 -4.91
CA ASP A 81 -7.46 -10.39 -6.09
C ASP A 81 -6.05 -9.85 -5.76
N LEU A 82 -5.86 -9.34 -4.54
CA LEU A 82 -4.62 -8.69 -4.10
C LEU A 82 -4.12 -9.31 -2.80
N ALA A 83 -2.81 -9.60 -2.75
CA ALA A 83 -2.12 -9.72 -1.47
C ALA A 83 -1.88 -8.31 -0.90
N TRP A 84 -2.22 -8.09 0.36
CA TRP A 84 -2.17 -6.77 0.98
C TRP A 84 -1.01 -6.65 1.95
N TYR A 85 -0.38 -5.48 1.93
CA TYR A 85 0.73 -5.14 2.79
C TYR A 85 0.58 -3.69 3.29
N GLU A 86 1.16 -3.41 4.45
CA GLU A 86 1.33 -2.08 5.01
C GLU A 86 2.82 -1.73 5.00
N LEU A 87 3.12 -0.48 4.69
CA LEU A 87 4.38 0.17 5.05
C LEU A 87 4.04 1.26 6.07
N ASP A 88 4.41 1.04 7.33
CA ASP A 88 4.15 1.99 8.40
C ASP A 88 5.04 3.24 8.29
N SER A 89 4.71 4.26 9.08
CA SER A 89 5.45 5.53 9.10
C SER A 89 6.90 5.39 9.60
N ASP A 90 7.25 4.27 10.23
CA ASP A 90 8.61 3.95 10.68
C ASP A 90 9.41 3.18 9.61
N GLY A 91 8.83 2.98 8.42
CA GLY A 91 9.46 2.29 7.30
C GLY A 91 9.47 0.77 7.44
N GLN A 92 8.56 0.20 8.24
CA GLN A 92 8.46 -1.24 8.46
C GLN A 92 7.30 -1.86 7.69
N PHE A 93 7.51 -3.07 7.20
CA PHE A 93 6.58 -3.78 6.34
C PHE A 93 5.81 -4.87 7.09
N ASP A 94 4.48 -4.85 6.98
CA ASP A 94 3.57 -5.87 7.51
C ASP A 94 2.68 -6.47 6.42
N GLU A 95 2.33 -7.74 6.57
CA GLU A 95 1.21 -8.37 5.87
C GLU A 95 -0.10 -7.86 6.46
N LEU A 96 -0.99 -7.43 5.58
CA LEU A 96 -2.33 -6.97 5.93
C LEU A 96 -3.33 -8.07 5.56
N HIS A 97 -3.99 -8.65 6.56
CA HIS A 97 -5.02 -9.65 6.38
C HIS A 97 -6.38 -8.99 6.50
N LEU A 98 -7.12 -8.92 5.39
CA LEU A 98 -8.47 -8.37 5.34
C LEU A 98 -9.47 -9.53 5.32
N HIS A 99 -10.16 -9.78 6.44
CA HIS A 99 -11.19 -10.81 6.52
C HIS A 99 -12.53 -10.23 6.99
N GLY A 100 -13.49 -10.12 6.07
CA GLY A 100 -14.77 -9.48 6.35
C GLY A 100 -14.60 -8.00 6.74
N ALA A 101 -15.03 -7.66 7.95
CA ALA A 101 -14.95 -6.32 8.54
C ALA A 101 -13.84 -6.22 9.62
N ALA A 102 -12.76 -6.97 9.45
CA ALA A 102 -11.60 -6.92 10.33
C ALA A 102 -10.30 -6.90 9.51
N ALA A 103 -9.41 -5.98 9.88
CA ALA A 103 -8.02 -5.95 9.47
C ALA A 103 -7.12 -6.57 10.56
N GLY A 104 -6.22 -7.46 10.14
CA GLY A 104 -5.14 -7.99 10.97
C GLY A 104 -3.78 -7.68 10.35
N PHE A 105 -2.77 -7.48 11.19
CA PHE A 105 -1.41 -7.15 10.75
C PHE A 105 -0.44 -8.20 11.29
N ALA A 106 0.47 -8.64 10.44
CA ALA A 106 1.52 -9.57 10.81
C ALA A 106 2.85 -9.12 10.20
N PRO A 107 3.99 -9.29 10.90
CA PRO A 107 5.28 -8.90 10.35
C PRO A 107 5.57 -9.69 9.07
N VAL A 108 6.10 -9.00 8.04
CA VAL A 108 6.67 -9.70 6.89
C VAL A 108 7.94 -10.42 7.35
N LEU A 109 7.93 -11.74 7.26
CA LEU A 109 9.04 -12.61 7.67
C LEU A 109 9.53 -13.42 6.46
N GLU A 110 10.85 -13.37 6.23
CA GLU A 110 11.52 -14.13 5.19
C GLU A 110 12.81 -14.75 5.70
N GLU A 111 13.11 -15.95 5.22
CA GLU A 111 14.34 -16.66 5.60
C GLU A 111 15.58 -15.86 5.15
N GLY A 112 16.49 -15.62 6.07
CA GLY A 112 17.73 -14.86 5.81
C GLY A 112 17.56 -13.34 5.74
N CYS A 113 16.35 -12.81 5.92
CA CYS A 113 16.10 -11.36 5.94
C CYS A 113 15.81 -10.85 7.37
N LYS A 114 16.11 -9.58 7.63
CA LYS A 114 15.60 -8.90 8.84
C LYS A 114 14.06 -8.82 8.77
N PRO A 115 13.33 -9.14 9.86
CA PRO A 115 11.88 -8.96 9.92
C PRO A 115 11.44 -7.54 9.52
N ARG A 116 10.29 -7.44 8.85
CA ARG A 116 9.65 -6.18 8.44
C ARG A 116 10.53 -5.26 7.58
N SER A 117 11.57 -5.79 6.91
CA SER A 117 12.48 -5.01 6.07
C SER A 117 12.04 -4.97 4.60
N LEU A 118 12.59 -4.00 3.84
CA LEU A 118 12.44 -3.95 2.38
C LEU A 118 12.91 -5.24 1.71
N GLU A 119 13.98 -5.86 2.20
CA GLU A 119 14.50 -7.11 1.67
C GLU A 119 13.51 -8.26 1.86
N ALA A 120 12.91 -8.37 3.06
CA ALA A 120 11.89 -9.37 3.35
C ALA A 120 10.63 -9.15 2.49
N PHE A 121 10.16 -7.90 2.39
CA PHE A 121 9.05 -7.55 1.52
C PHE A 121 9.35 -7.90 0.05
N SER A 122 10.50 -7.47 -0.47
CA SER A 122 10.90 -7.72 -1.86
C SER A 122 10.99 -9.20 -2.18
N ALA A 123 11.57 -10.00 -1.28
CA ALA A 123 11.66 -11.45 -1.42
C ALA A 123 10.27 -12.12 -1.42
N ARG A 124 9.35 -11.66 -0.56
CA ARG A 124 7.96 -12.13 -0.51
C ARG A 124 7.23 -11.83 -1.82
N VAL A 125 7.18 -10.57 -2.26
CA VAL A 125 6.39 -10.18 -3.44
C VAL A 125 7.00 -10.67 -4.75
N SER A 126 8.31 -10.91 -4.81
CA SER A 126 8.97 -11.50 -5.98
C SER A 126 8.48 -12.92 -6.31
N ARG A 127 7.90 -13.63 -5.34
CA ARG A 127 7.29 -14.96 -5.56
C ARG A 127 5.83 -14.90 -6.02
N LEU A 128 5.22 -13.72 -6.02
CA LEU A 128 3.86 -13.52 -6.50
C LEU A 128 3.83 -13.40 -8.04
N PRO A 129 2.70 -13.68 -8.70
CA PRO A 129 2.59 -13.59 -10.16
C PRO A 129 2.91 -12.21 -10.77
N ALA A 130 2.72 -11.13 -9.99
CA ALA A 130 3.07 -9.78 -10.40
C ALA A 130 4.55 -9.44 -10.16
N ALA A 131 5.27 -10.24 -9.38
CA ALA A 131 6.64 -10.01 -8.92
C ALA A 131 6.84 -8.60 -8.33
N LEU A 132 8.06 -8.07 -8.36
CA LEU A 132 8.36 -6.66 -8.04
C LEU A 132 8.81 -5.93 -9.32
N PRO A 133 7.91 -5.28 -10.06
CA PRO A 133 8.28 -4.46 -11.22
C PRO A 133 9.15 -3.28 -10.79
N GLU A 134 10.04 -2.83 -11.67
CA GLU A 134 10.99 -1.73 -11.41
C GLU A 134 10.26 -0.43 -11.02
N GLU A 135 9.13 -0.12 -11.66
CA GLU A 135 8.33 1.06 -11.35
C GLU A 135 7.74 0.99 -9.93
N ALA A 136 7.39 -0.20 -9.46
CA ALA A 136 6.88 -0.39 -8.11
C ALA A 136 8.01 -0.27 -7.07
N ALA A 137 9.19 -0.82 -7.37
CA ALA A 137 10.38 -0.66 -6.52
C ALA A 137 10.75 0.81 -6.35
N HIS A 138 10.81 1.58 -7.44
CA HIS A 138 11.07 3.02 -7.39
C HIS A 138 10.03 3.80 -6.56
N ALA A 139 8.75 3.43 -6.65
CA ALA A 139 7.71 4.05 -5.84
C ALA A 139 7.86 3.74 -4.34
N ILE A 140 8.30 2.53 -3.99
CA ILE A 140 8.57 2.14 -2.60
C ILE A 140 9.79 2.88 -2.06
N ASP A 141 10.88 2.93 -2.81
CA ASP A 141 12.08 3.68 -2.42
C ASP A 141 11.77 5.16 -2.21
N ALA A 142 10.91 5.75 -3.06
CA ALA A 142 10.46 7.12 -2.89
C ALA A 142 9.62 7.33 -1.62
N CYS A 143 8.87 6.33 -1.16
CA CYS A 143 8.16 6.38 0.12
C CYS A 143 9.15 6.27 1.29
N LEU A 144 10.03 5.25 1.28
CA LEU A 144 11.04 5.04 2.33
C LEU A 144 11.97 6.24 2.50
N ALA A 145 12.40 6.88 1.41
CA ALA A 145 13.24 8.07 1.46
C ALA A 145 12.57 9.25 2.18
N ARG A 146 11.23 9.30 2.19
CA ARG A 146 10.46 10.32 2.92
C ARG A 146 10.27 9.99 4.41
N PHE A 147 10.42 8.73 4.78
CA PHE A 147 10.15 8.24 6.14
C PHE A 147 11.43 8.20 7.01
N GLY A 148 12.60 8.28 6.37
CA GLY A 148 13.92 8.18 7.01
C GLY A 148 14.54 9.49 7.52
N THR A 149 13.76 10.46 8.00
CA THR A 149 14.29 11.70 8.64
C THR A 149 14.01 11.77 10.12
#